data_AF-A0A7R7DSJ0-F1
#
_entry.id   AF-A0A7R7DSJ0-F1
#
_cell.length_a   1.000
_cell.length_b   1.000
_cell.length_c   1.000
_cell.angle_alpha   90.00
_cell.angle_beta   90.00
_cell.angle_gamma   90.00
#
_symmetry.space_group_name_H-M   'P 1'
#
loop_
_entity.id
_entity.type
_entity.pdbx_description
1 polymer ?
#
loop_
_entity_poly.entity_id
_entity_poly.type
_entity_poly.pdbx_seq_one_letter_code
_entity_poly.pdbx_strand_id
1 'polypeptide(L)'
;MSQLSEVGGWVEERLPTLLADNRVPAAAVAIMAGDEIVDTASGVLSKATGVEATTDSVFQVGSITKLWTSTLVMQLADEGLLELDSTVRSYLPEFRIADEDAAAAITVRQLLCHVAGFEGDIFTDTGRGDDCVEKYVATLADVPQLFTPGQMFSYNNAGFCVLGRLVEVLRGKPYEQCLREQLITPLGLTHTAHGPHEAIMYRAAVGHISPSPDADPVPAPMWALAPSNAPAGSLLTMRPRDLLGFARMHLSDGTAADGTRVLSAASTRAMRERQVELPDLGLMGDAWGSVSSCSTSPAAR
;
A
#
# COMPACT_ATOMS: atom_id res chain seq x y z
N MET A 1 5.92 25.49 -23.86
CA MET A 1 5.30 24.73 -22.75
C MET A 1 5.76 23.28 -22.90
N SER A 2 6.15 22.61 -21.81
CA SER A 2 6.42 21.17 -21.88
C SER A 2 5.08 20.44 -22.03
N GLN A 3 5.09 19.23 -22.61
CA GLN A 3 3.89 18.39 -22.68
C GLN A 3 3.29 18.17 -21.28
N LEU A 4 4.14 18.09 -20.25
CA LEU A 4 3.69 17.94 -18.86
C LEU A 4 2.95 19.19 -18.35
N SER A 5 3.40 20.40 -18.71
CA SER A 5 2.70 21.63 -18.34
C SER A 5 1.32 21.76 -19.01
N GLU A 6 1.16 21.28 -20.24
CA GLU A 6 -0.14 21.24 -20.94
C GLU A 6 -1.09 20.25 -20.27
N VAL A 7 -0.58 19.06 -19.92
CA VAL A 7 -1.35 18.05 -19.15
C VAL A 7 -1.73 18.60 -17.77
N GLY A 8 -0.80 19.26 -17.07
CA GLY A 8 -1.07 19.87 -15.78
C GLY A 8 -2.21 20.89 -15.82
N GLY A 9 -2.16 21.81 -16.80
CA GLY A 9 -3.23 22.80 -16.99
C GLY A 9 -4.58 22.16 -17.32
N TRP A 10 -4.60 21.11 -18.16
CA TRP A 10 -5.83 20.37 -18.44
C TRP A 10 -6.41 19.70 -17.19
N VAL A 11 -5.57 19.07 -16.36
CA VAL A 11 -6.04 18.43 -15.11
C VAL A 11 -6.57 19.49 -14.15
N GLU A 12 -5.86 20.60 -13.98
CA GLU A 12 -6.29 21.71 -13.11
C GLU A 12 -7.65 22.28 -13.53
N GLU A 13 -7.87 22.50 -14.83
CA GLU A 13 -9.13 23.00 -15.38
C GLU A 13 -10.28 21.99 -15.18
N ARG A 14 -10.02 20.70 -15.39
CA ARG A 14 -11.07 19.66 -15.44
C ARG A 14 -11.40 19.07 -14.08
N LEU A 15 -10.45 19.04 -13.14
CA LEU A 15 -10.60 18.36 -11.86
C LEU A 15 -11.84 18.82 -11.08
N PRO A 16 -12.15 20.12 -10.93
CA PRO A 16 -13.36 20.55 -10.21
C PRO A 16 -14.66 19.98 -10.81
N THR A 17 -14.75 19.93 -12.15
CA THR A 17 -15.92 19.40 -12.85
C THR A 17 -16.03 17.88 -12.66
N LEU A 18 -14.91 17.16 -12.79
CA LEU A 18 -14.87 15.70 -12.57
C LEU A 18 -15.27 15.33 -11.14
N LEU A 19 -14.83 16.11 -10.14
CA LEU A 19 -15.24 15.91 -8.75
C LEU A 19 -16.74 16.10 -8.56
N ALA A 20 -17.32 17.16 -9.16
CA ALA A 20 -18.75 17.43 -9.10
C ALA A 20 -19.58 16.31 -9.76
N ASP A 21 -19.22 15.95 -11.00
CA ASP A 21 -19.94 14.94 -11.79
C ASP A 21 -19.95 13.55 -11.12
N ASN A 22 -18.89 13.23 -10.37
CA ASN A 22 -18.74 11.93 -9.69
C ASN A 22 -19.03 12.00 -8.19
N ARG A 23 -19.51 13.14 -7.68
CA ARG A 23 -19.78 13.38 -6.25
C ARG A 23 -18.57 13.03 -5.36
N VAL A 24 -17.35 13.33 -5.81
CA VAL A 24 -16.13 13.14 -5.03
C VAL A 24 -15.83 14.43 -4.25
N PRO A 25 -15.75 14.40 -2.91
CA PRO A 25 -15.57 15.63 -2.12
C PRO A 25 -14.28 16.39 -2.40
N ALA A 26 -13.16 15.68 -2.56
CA ALA A 26 -11.85 16.26 -2.84
C ALA A 26 -10.94 15.26 -3.55
N ALA A 27 -9.99 15.78 -4.30
CA ALA A 27 -8.83 15.03 -4.78
C ALA A 27 -7.61 15.93 -4.88
N ALA A 28 -6.44 15.30 -4.79
CA ALA A 28 -5.17 15.87 -5.20
C ALA A 28 -4.51 14.91 -6.18
N VAL A 29 -3.90 15.46 -7.24
CA VAL A 29 -3.27 14.72 -8.32
C VAL A 29 -1.87 15.26 -8.51
N ALA A 30 -0.88 14.38 -8.63
CA ALA A 30 0.47 14.75 -9.04
C ALA A 30 0.93 13.82 -10.17
N ILE A 31 1.61 14.40 -11.17
CA ILE A 31 2.10 13.71 -12.36
C ILE A 31 3.59 14.04 -12.52
N MET A 32 4.40 13.01 -12.74
CA MET A 32 5.84 13.12 -12.94
C MET A 32 6.23 12.65 -14.35
N ALA A 33 7.06 13.42 -15.04
CA ALA A 33 7.72 13.00 -16.27
C ALA A 33 9.17 13.45 -16.26
N GLY A 34 10.11 12.49 -16.21
CA GLY A 34 11.51 12.80 -15.93
C GLY A 34 11.66 13.45 -14.55
N ASP A 35 12.31 14.62 -14.51
CA ASP A 35 12.50 15.41 -13.29
C ASP A 35 11.39 16.46 -13.07
N GLU A 36 10.47 16.64 -14.02
CA GLU A 36 9.37 17.59 -13.89
C GLU A 36 8.19 16.96 -13.14
N ILE A 37 7.57 17.74 -12.26
CA ILE A 37 6.35 17.38 -11.55
C ILE A 37 5.34 18.52 -11.66
N VAL A 38 4.10 18.18 -12.05
CA VAL A 38 2.94 19.06 -11.95
C VAL A 38 1.93 18.44 -10.98
N ASP A 39 1.25 19.27 -10.21
CA ASP A 39 0.22 18.82 -9.29
C ASP A 39 -0.86 19.87 -9.08
N THR A 40 -2.04 19.39 -8.70
CA THR A 40 -3.20 20.21 -8.45
C THR A 40 -4.10 19.52 -7.43
N ALA A 41 -4.94 20.28 -6.76
CA ALA A 41 -5.94 19.78 -5.84
C ALA A 41 -7.22 20.59 -5.96
N SER A 42 -8.35 19.95 -5.67
CA SER A 42 -9.66 20.60 -5.72
C SER A 42 -10.63 19.94 -4.73
N GLY A 43 -11.67 20.69 -4.37
CA GLY A 43 -12.73 20.25 -3.48
C GLY A 43 -12.45 20.50 -1.99
N VAL A 44 -13.18 19.79 -1.13
CA VAL A 44 -13.14 19.92 0.33
C VAL A 44 -12.79 18.59 0.99
N LEU A 45 -11.75 18.60 1.83
CA LEU A 45 -11.22 17.45 2.56
C LEU A 45 -12.21 16.87 3.58
N SER A 46 -13.16 17.69 4.03
CA SER A 46 -14.26 17.24 4.88
C SER A 46 -15.50 18.09 4.59
N LYS A 47 -16.62 17.41 4.35
CA LYS A 47 -17.92 18.07 4.14
C LYS A 47 -18.50 18.64 5.44
N ALA A 48 -17.98 18.19 6.59
CA ALA A 48 -18.37 18.74 7.90
C ALA A 48 -17.64 20.04 8.24
N THR A 49 -16.38 20.19 7.84
CA THR A 49 -15.56 21.36 8.22
C THR A 49 -15.34 22.35 7.08
N GLY A 50 -15.55 21.94 5.83
CA GLY A 50 -15.34 22.78 4.65
C GLY A 50 -13.86 23.08 4.34
N VAL A 51 -12.92 22.40 5.00
CA VAL A 51 -11.48 22.60 4.77
C VAL A 51 -11.14 22.23 3.33
N GLU A 52 -10.63 23.18 2.57
CA GLU A 52 -10.28 23.00 1.16
C GLU A 52 -9.09 22.05 0.96
N ALA A 53 -9.10 21.30 -0.13
CA ALA A 53 -7.96 20.51 -0.55
C ALA A 53 -6.85 21.41 -1.11
N THR A 54 -5.61 21.05 -0.81
CA THR A 54 -4.38 21.64 -1.34
C THR A 54 -3.45 20.54 -1.83
N THR A 55 -2.43 20.87 -2.60
CA THR A 55 -1.41 19.91 -3.05
C THR A 55 -0.60 19.29 -1.91
N ASP A 56 -0.57 19.96 -0.74
CA ASP A 56 0.05 19.46 0.50
C ASP A 56 -0.93 18.69 1.41
N SER A 57 -2.18 18.51 0.98
CA SER A 57 -3.15 17.71 1.74
C SER A 57 -2.80 16.23 1.69
N VAL A 58 -3.03 15.55 2.82
CA VAL A 58 -2.67 14.13 2.99
C VAL A 58 -3.92 13.25 2.95
N PHE A 59 -3.79 12.11 2.27
CA PHE A 59 -4.86 11.15 2.05
C PHE A 59 -4.41 9.77 2.51
N GLN A 60 -5.32 9.00 3.12
CA GLN A 60 -5.05 7.59 3.39
C GLN A 60 -4.85 6.87 2.07
N VAL A 61 -3.72 6.17 1.93
CA VAL A 61 -3.36 5.51 0.65
C VAL A 61 -3.85 4.06 0.57
N GLY A 62 -4.47 3.56 1.64
CA GLY A 62 -5.05 2.22 1.68
C GLY A 62 -4.04 1.16 1.25
N SER A 63 -4.49 0.24 0.41
CA SER A 63 -3.69 -0.89 -0.11
C SER A 63 -2.46 -0.52 -0.92
N ILE A 64 -2.24 0.74 -1.30
CA ILE A 64 -0.94 1.19 -1.84
C ILE A 64 0.18 0.86 -0.85
N THR A 65 -0.12 0.86 0.46
CA THR A 65 0.79 0.46 1.55
C THR A 65 1.42 -0.91 1.35
N LYS A 66 0.78 -1.84 0.65
CA LYS A 66 1.34 -3.16 0.35
C LYS A 66 2.65 -3.07 -0.44
N LEU A 67 2.79 -2.07 -1.31
CA LEU A 67 4.05 -1.83 -2.04
C LEU A 67 5.19 -1.43 -1.09
N TRP A 68 4.87 -0.72 -0.01
CA TRP A 68 5.82 -0.31 1.02
C TRP A 68 6.24 -1.52 1.87
N THR A 69 5.27 -2.32 2.34
CA THR A 69 5.54 -3.60 3.03
C THR A 69 6.38 -4.53 2.17
N SER A 70 6.03 -4.70 0.89
CA SER A 70 6.82 -5.51 -0.05
C SER A 70 8.24 -4.97 -0.20
N THR A 71 8.43 -3.64 -0.27
CA THR A 71 9.77 -3.04 -0.37
C THR A 71 10.59 -3.30 0.90
N LEU A 72 10.00 -3.20 2.09
CA LEU A 72 10.67 -3.55 3.36
C LEU A 72 11.10 -5.02 3.39
N VAL A 73 10.25 -5.94 2.90
CA VAL A 73 10.58 -7.37 2.79
C VAL A 73 11.71 -7.60 1.79
N MET A 74 11.70 -6.91 0.65
CA MET A 74 12.77 -7.01 -0.34
C MET A 74 14.09 -6.40 0.16
N GLN A 75 14.06 -5.37 1.02
CA GLN A 75 15.26 -4.89 1.71
C GLN A 75 15.86 -5.96 2.64
N LEU A 76 15.03 -6.71 3.36
CA LEU A 76 15.50 -7.84 4.17
C LEU A 76 16.14 -8.92 3.30
N ALA A 77 15.61 -9.16 2.10
CA ALA A 77 16.20 -10.09 1.15
C ALA A 77 17.55 -9.59 0.59
N ASP A 78 17.64 -8.30 0.23
CA ASP A 78 18.91 -7.68 -0.20
C ASP A 78 20.00 -7.77 0.88
N GLU A 79 19.60 -7.71 2.15
CA GLU A 79 20.50 -7.82 3.30
C GLU A 79 20.83 -9.26 3.71
N GLY A 80 20.23 -10.26 3.03
CA GLY A 80 20.41 -11.69 3.35
C GLY A 80 19.79 -12.09 4.70
N LEU A 81 18.87 -11.28 5.24
CA LEU A 81 18.13 -11.59 6.47
C LEU A 81 16.91 -12.48 6.22
N LEU A 82 16.45 -12.54 4.97
CA LEU A 82 15.28 -13.29 4.56
C LEU A 82 15.47 -13.86 3.15
N GLU A 83 14.98 -15.08 2.92
CA GLU A 83 14.90 -15.71 1.60
C GLU A 83 13.43 -15.82 1.19
N LEU A 84 13.09 -15.35 -0.01
CA LEU A 84 11.68 -15.29 -0.46
C LEU A 84 11.02 -16.67 -0.53
N ASP A 85 11.80 -17.70 -0.87
CA ASP A 85 11.31 -19.07 -1.02
C ASP A 85 11.41 -19.90 0.27
N SER A 86 11.88 -19.29 1.38
CA SER A 86 11.78 -19.89 2.70
C SER A 86 10.36 -19.81 3.24
N THR A 87 10.01 -20.78 4.09
CA THR A 87 8.72 -20.79 4.78
C THR A 87 8.64 -19.62 5.77
N VAL A 88 7.44 -19.11 6.00
CA VAL A 88 7.20 -18.05 7.00
C VAL A 88 7.69 -18.50 8.38
N ARG A 89 7.50 -19.78 8.71
CA ARG A 89 7.93 -20.38 9.99
C ARG A 89 9.44 -20.44 10.21
N SER A 90 10.25 -20.29 9.17
CA SER A 90 11.70 -20.12 9.34
C SER A 90 12.05 -18.84 10.10
N TYR A 91 11.15 -17.85 10.11
CA TYR A 91 11.34 -16.54 10.75
C TYR A 91 10.29 -16.25 11.84
N LEU A 92 9.08 -16.80 11.71
CA LEU A 92 7.99 -16.74 12.69
C LEU A 92 7.53 -18.15 13.07
N PRO A 93 8.27 -18.89 13.92
CA PRO A 93 7.94 -20.28 14.28
C PRO A 93 6.53 -20.45 14.87
N GLU A 94 5.97 -19.38 15.44
CA GLU A 94 4.63 -19.31 16.02
C GLU A 94 3.51 -19.11 14.98
N PHE A 95 3.84 -18.85 13.71
CA PHE A 95 2.84 -18.64 12.66
C PHE A 95 1.94 -19.86 12.49
N ARG A 96 0.63 -19.64 12.64
CA ARG A 96 -0.41 -20.67 12.57
C ARG A 96 -1.63 -20.15 11.82
N ILE A 97 -2.26 -21.09 11.13
CA ILE A 97 -3.61 -21.03 10.57
C ILE A 97 -4.28 -22.39 10.86
N ALA A 98 -5.57 -22.54 10.56
CA ALA A 98 -6.31 -23.75 10.93
C ALA A 98 -5.74 -25.04 10.29
N ASP A 99 -5.14 -24.90 9.10
CA ASP A 99 -4.42 -25.98 8.41
C ASP A 99 -2.92 -25.92 8.74
N GLU A 100 -2.48 -26.85 9.59
CA GLU A 100 -1.09 -26.92 10.08
C GLU A 100 -0.09 -27.26 8.97
N ASP A 101 -0.47 -28.09 7.99
CA ASP A 101 0.40 -28.47 6.88
C ASP A 101 0.59 -27.27 5.94
N ALA A 102 -0.48 -26.51 5.66
CA ALA A 102 -0.39 -25.27 4.92
C ALA A 102 0.45 -24.22 5.68
N ALA A 103 0.23 -24.04 6.98
CA ALA A 103 1.01 -23.13 7.82
C ALA A 103 2.52 -23.44 7.79
N ALA A 104 2.88 -24.72 7.74
CA ALA A 104 4.26 -25.17 7.63
C ALA A 104 4.88 -24.93 6.25
N ALA A 105 4.07 -24.91 5.19
CA ALA A 105 4.53 -24.83 3.81
C ALA A 105 4.51 -23.42 3.19
N ILE A 106 3.68 -22.50 3.71
CA ILE A 106 3.54 -21.14 3.15
C ILE A 106 4.90 -20.41 3.16
N THR A 107 5.30 -19.90 1.99
CA THR A 107 6.53 -19.12 1.82
C THR A 107 6.29 -17.62 1.84
N VAL A 108 7.37 -16.85 2.06
CA VAL A 108 7.32 -15.39 2.02
C VAL A 108 6.87 -14.89 0.62
N ARG A 109 7.37 -15.52 -0.46
CA ARG A 109 6.96 -15.22 -1.83
C ARG A 109 5.47 -15.44 -2.03
N GLN A 110 4.91 -16.52 -1.49
CA GLN A 110 3.48 -16.80 -1.61
C GLN A 110 2.60 -15.76 -0.92
N LEU A 111 3.04 -15.20 0.21
CA LEU A 111 2.37 -14.05 0.84
C LEU A 111 2.44 -12.80 -0.06
N LEU A 112 3.63 -12.44 -0.55
CA LEU A 112 3.84 -11.28 -1.45
C LEU A 112 3.01 -11.37 -2.73
N CYS A 113 2.79 -12.59 -3.22
CA CYS A 113 2.08 -12.87 -4.47
C CYS A 113 0.59 -13.18 -4.28
N HIS A 114 0.06 -13.10 -3.05
CA HIS A 114 -1.35 -13.41 -2.76
C HIS A 114 -1.78 -14.83 -3.19
N VAL A 115 -0.89 -15.81 -3.01
CA VAL A 115 -1.17 -17.22 -3.34
C VAL A 115 -1.04 -18.14 -2.12
N ALA A 116 -1.01 -17.60 -0.91
CA ALA A 116 -0.88 -18.40 0.32
C ALA A 116 -2.16 -19.19 0.68
N GLY A 117 -3.32 -18.75 0.20
CA GLY A 117 -4.55 -19.55 0.16
C GLY A 117 -5.39 -19.65 1.43
N PHE A 118 -5.05 -18.95 2.51
CA PHE A 118 -5.94 -18.79 3.66
C PHE A 118 -6.84 -17.57 3.52
N GLU A 119 -7.92 -17.50 4.30
CA GLU A 119 -8.83 -16.36 4.33
C GLU A 119 -8.11 -15.06 4.76
N GLY A 120 -8.22 -14.03 3.93
CA GLY A 120 -7.36 -12.85 4.03
C GLY A 120 -8.02 -11.56 4.52
N ASP A 121 -9.35 -11.50 4.56
CA ASP A 121 -10.10 -10.28 4.87
C ASP A 121 -10.59 -10.27 6.33
N ILE A 122 -9.60 -10.27 7.22
CA ILE A 122 -9.78 -10.27 8.67
C ILE A 122 -9.24 -8.96 9.21
N PHE A 123 -10.06 -8.19 9.92
CA PHE A 123 -9.71 -6.84 10.38
C PHE A 123 -9.78 -6.70 11.89
N THR A 124 -9.44 -7.77 12.62
CA THR A 124 -9.49 -7.81 14.09
C THR A 124 -8.65 -6.69 14.69
N ASP A 125 -9.29 -5.84 15.51
CA ASP A 125 -8.60 -4.81 16.28
C ASP A 125 -7.97 -5.44 17.52
N THR A 126 -6.64 -5.39 17.59
CA THR A 126 -5.83 -5.92 18.70
C THR A 126 -5.19 -4.81 19.53
N GLY A 127 -5.65 -3.57 19.36
CA GLY A 127 -5.20 -2.40 20.08
C GLY A 127 -4.17 -1.57 19.31
N ARG A 128 -3.54 -0.64 20.03
CA ARG A 128 -2.62 0.38 19.48
C ARG A 128 -1.19 0.28 20.01
N GLY A 129 -0.89 -0.77 20.77
CA GLY A 129 0.47 -0.99 21.29
C GLY A 129 1.40 -1.46 20.18
N ASP A 130 2.70 -1.36 20.44
CA ASP A 130 3.77 -1.87 19.56
C ASP A 130 3.63 -3.37 19.25
N ASP A 131 2.85 -4.11 20.03
CA ASP A 131 2.54 -5.52 19.87
C ASP A 131 1.24 -5.80 19.09
N CYS A 132 0.60 -4.79 18.51
CA CYS A 132 -0.70 -4.95 17.85
C CYS A 132 -0.64 -5.86 16.61
N VAL A 133 0.41 -5.74 15.78
CA VAL A 133 0.60 -6.61 14.60
C VAL A 133 0.89 -8.06 15.04
N GLU A 134 1.73 -8.25 16.06
CA GLU A 134 1.97 -9.57 16.69
C GLU A 134 0.67 -10.23 17.15
N LYS A 135 -0.11 -9.51 17.96
CA LYS A 135 -1.41 -9.99 18.45
C LYS A 135 -2.35 -10.33 17.32
N TYR A 136 -2.37 -9.53 16.25
CA TYR A 136 -3.21 -9.80 15.08
C TYR A 136 -2.79 -11.09 14.38
N VAL A 137 -1.49 -11.29 14.13
CA VAL A 137 -1.00 -12.54 13.54
C VAL A 137 -1.37 -13.75 14.41
N ALA A 138 -1.35 -13.61 15.73
CA ALA A 138 -1.80 -14.67 16.64
C ALA A 138 -3.31 -15.00 16.49
N THR A 139 -4.15 -14.04 16.09
CA THR A 139 -5.58 -14.32 15.82
C THR A 139 -5.80 -15.17 14.56
N LEU A 140 -4.77 -15.33 13.73
CA LEU A 140 -4.89 -16.11 12.50
C LEU A 140 -4.91 -17.63 12.74
N ALA A 141 -4.62 -18.10 13.96
CA ALA A 141 -4.49 -19.53 14.27
C ALA A 141 -5.70 -20.39 13.89
N ASP A 142 -6.91 -19.82 13.91
CA ASP A 142 -8.15 -20.52 13.57
C ASP A 142 -8.68 -20.20 12.16
N VAL A 143 -7.90 -19.48 11.36
CA VAL A 143 -8.32 -19.01 10.03
C VAL A 143 -8.28 -20.15 9.03
N PRO A 144 -9.36 -20.39 8.27
CA PRO A 144 -9.44 -21.52 7.35
C PRO A 144 -8.50 -21.36 6.15
N GLN A 145 -7.93 -22.48 5.72
CA GLN A 145 -7.32 -22.61 4.40
C GLN A 145 -8.42 -22.81 3.35
N LEU A 146 -8.38 -22.02 2.28
CA LEU A 146 -9.36 -22.04 1.19
C LEU A 146 -8.90 -22.94 0.02
N PHE A 147 -7.60 -22.98 -0.25
CA PHE A 147 -6.99 -23.75 -1.34
C PHE A 147 -5.49 -23.98 -1.06
N THR A 148 -4.84 -24.94 -1.72
CA THR A 148 -3.43 -25.26 -1.43
C THR A 148 -2.50 -24.05 -1.69
N PRO A 149 -1.49 -23.77 -0.83
CA PRO A 149 -0.52 -22.70 -1.09
C PRO A 149 0.12 -22.81 -2.49
N GLY A 150 0.12 -21.70 -3.23
CA GLY A 150 0.60 -21.60 -4.61
C GLY A 150 -0.41 -21.98 -5.68
N GLN A 151 -1.59 -22.50 -5.33
CA GLN A 151 -2.56 -23.02 -6.31
C GLN A 151 -3.24 -21.93 -7.15
N MET A 152 -3.67 -20.83 -6.51
CA MET A 152 -4.41 -19.77 -7.18
C MET A 152 -4.21 -18.42 -6.48
N PHE A 153 -4.50 -17.34 -7.20
CA PHE A 153 -4.49 -15.99 -6.65
C PHE A 153 -5.75 -15.74 -5.81
N SER A 154 -5.57 -15.19 -4.61
CA SER A 154 -6.62 -14.59 -3.81
C SER A 154 -6.03 -13.44 -3.00
N TYR A 155 -6.50 -12.22 -3.27
CA TYR A 155 -6.06 -11.02 -2.57
C TYR A 155 -6.22 -11.20 -1.07
N ASN A 156 -5.16 -10.89 -0.31
CA ASN A 156 -5.08 -11.29 1.09
C ASN A 156 -4.44 -10.18 1.94
N ASN A 157 -5.24 -9.52 2.79
CA ASN A 157 -4.78 -8.48 3.70
C ASN A 157 -4.01 -9.06 4.89
N ALA A 158 -4.52 -10.13 5.49
CA ALA A 158 -3.90 -10.82 6.63
C ALA A 158 -2.47 -11.29 6.33
N GLY A 159 -2.21 -11.78 5.12
CA GLY A 159 -0.88 -12.17 4.65
C GLY A 159 0.10 -11.00 4.58
N PHE A 160 -0.38 -9.79 4.30
CA PHE A 160 0.45 -8.58 4.39
C PHE A 160 0.72 -8.16 5.84
N CYS A 161 -0.18 -8.43 6.78
CA CYS A 161 0.12 -8.28 8.20
C CYS A 161 1.17 -9.29 8.68
N VAL A 162 1.15 -10.53 8.18
CA VAL A 162 2.23 -11.52 8.42
C VAL A 162 3.57 -11.02 7.85
N LEU A 163 3.58 -10.45 6.65
CA LEU A 163 4.78 -9.81 6.08
C LEU A 163 5.25 -8.62 6.93
N GLY A 164 4.35 -7.81 7.45
CA GLY A 164 4.67 -6.75 8.40
C GLY A 164 5.30 -7.30 9.67
N ARG A 165 4.77 -8.40 10.21
CA ARG A 165 5.35 -9.06 11.39
C ARG A 165 6.75 -9.62 11.13
N LEU A 166 7.01 -10.16 9.95
CA LEU A 166 8.36 -10.57 9.54
C LEU A 166 9.34 -9.39 9.60
N VAL A 167 8.91 -8.21 9.12
CA VAL A 167 9.71 -6.99 9.21
C VAL A 167 9.99 -6.62 10.66
N GLU A 168 8.99 -6.65 11.52
CA GLU A 168 9.18 -6.31 12.95
C GLU A 168 10.19 -7.21 13.63
N VAL A 169 10.07 -8.53 13.43
CA VAL A 169 10.94 -9.52 14.06
C VAL A 169 12.37 -9.41 13.55
N LEU A 170 12.56 -9.28 12.23
CA LEU A 170 13.89 -9.23 11.63
C LEU A 170 14.59 -7.88 11.82
N ARG A 171 13.85 -6.81 12.13
CA ARG A 171 14.41 -5.47 12.44
C ARG A 171 14.44 -5.15 13.94
N GLY A 172 13.73 -5.91 14.77
CA GLY A 172 13.59 -5.66 16.20
C GLY A 172 12.89 -4.33 16.53
N LYS A 173 11.98 -3.86 15.67
CA LYS A 173 11.28 -2.57 15.79
C LYS A 173 9.83 -2.68 15.31
N PRO A 174 8.90 -1.85 15.83
CA PRO A 174 7.53 -1.80 15.31
C PRO A 174 7.46 -1.44 13.83
N TYR A 175 6.45 -1.95 13.12
CA TYR A 175 6.33 -1.81 11.67
C TYR A 175 6.39 -0.33 11.20
N GLU A 176 5.69 0.59 11.88
CA GLU A 176 5.69 2.00 11.51
C GLU A 176 7.09 2.63 11.63
N GLN A 177 7.87 2.22 12.63
CA GLN A 177 9.24 2.68 12.80
C GLN A 177 10.13 2.17 11.67
N CYS A 178 9.98 0.90 11.25
CA CYS A 178 10.68 0.37 10.08
C CYS A 178 10.32 1.14 8.81
N LEU A 179 9.04 1.41 8.57
CA LEU A 179 8.60 2.18 7.41
C LEU A 179 9.20 3.60 7.40
N ARG A 180 9.23 4.25 8.56
CA ARG A 180 9.82 5.59 8.70
C ARG A 180 11.31 5.62 8.44
N GLU A 181 12.05 4.73 9.10
CA GLU A 181 13.51 4.73 9.06
C GLU A 181 14.07 4.21 7.74
N GLN A 182 13.42 3.22 7.13
CA GLN A 182 13.94 2.54 5.95
C GLN A 182 13.45 3.12 4.63
N LEU A 183 12.28 3.79 4.62
CA LEU A 183 11.68 4.31 3.39
C LEU A 183 11.40 5.81 3.45
N ILE A 184 10.60 6.29 4.40
CA ILE A 184 10.17 7.71 4.42
C ILE A 184 11.36 8.66 4.58
N THR A 185 12.21 8.41 5.58
CA THR A 185 13.36 9.29 5.88
C THR A 185 14.40 9.27 4.75
N PRO A 186 14.84 8.10 4.24
CA PRO A 186 15.80 8.05 3.13
C PRO A 186 15.27 8.63 1.82
N LEU A 187 13.95 8.62 1.60
CA LEU A 187 13.31 9.24 0.44
C LEU A 187 13.03 10.73 0.63
N GLY A 188 13.28 11.29 1.82
CA GLY A 188 13.04 12.71 2.12
C GLY A 188 11.57 13.12 2.07
N LEU A 189 10.65 12.19 2.36
CA LEU A 189 9.21 12.44 2.26
C LEU A 189 8.74 13.24 3.49
N THR A 190 7.99 14.33 3.25
CA THR A 190 7.72 15.33 4.30
C THR A 190 6.27 15.39 4.78
N HIS A 191 5.32 14.93 3.97
CA HIS A 191 3.89 14.89 4.28
C HIS A 191 3.43 13.45 4.30
N THR A 192 3.86 12.72 5.33
CA THR A 192 3.51 11.33 5.58
C THR A 192 3.07 11.19 7.04
N ALA A 193 2.10 10.32 7.29
CA ALA A 193 1.61 10.03 8.63
C ALA A 193 1.24 8.56 8.76
N HIS A 194 1.49 8.00 9.94
CA HIS A 194 1.21 6.60 10.26
C HIS A 194 0.01 6.45 11.19
N GLY A 195 -0.97 7.33 11.04
CA GLY A 195 -2.22 7.28 11.78
C GLY A 195 -2.75 8.64 12.20
N PRO A 196 -3.87 8.66 12.94
CA PRO A 196 -4.61 9.89 13.22
C PRO A 196 -3.78 10.95 13.95
N HIS A 197 -2.96 10.53 14.93
CA HIS A 197 -2.19 11.45 15.77
C HIS A 197 -1.11 12.23 15.01
N GLU A 198 -0.64 11.69 13.89
CA GLU A 198 0.30 12.38 13.00
C GLU A 198 -0.45 13.11 11.87
N ALA A 199 -1.52 12.50 11.35
CA ALA A 199 -2.30 13.08 10.25
C ALA A 199 -2.93 14.42 10.63
N ILE A 200 -3.33 14.62 11.89
CA ILE A 200 -3.86 15.91 12.39
C ILE A 200 -2.86 17.07 12.30
N MET A 201 -1.57 16.79 12.14
CA MET A 201 -0.54 17.82 11.94
C MET A 201 -0.54 18.37 10.51
N TYR A 202 -1.32 17.77 9.62
CA TYR A 202 -1.47 18.14 8.22
C TYR A 202 -2.92 18.48 7.89
N ARG A 203 -3.16 18.94 6.65
CA ARG A 203 -4.51 18.99 6.07
C ARG A 203 -4.92 17.57 5.66
N ALA A 204 -5.38 16.79 6.63
CA ALA A 204 -5.81 15.41 6.39
C ALA A 204 -7.24 15.32 5.82
N ALA A 205 -7.39 14.54 4.75
CA ALA A 205 -8.69 14.17 4.22
C ALA A 205 -9.46 13.31 5.23
N VAL A 206 -10.76 13.59 5.36
CA VAL A 206 -11.72 12.69 6.00
C VAL A 206 -12.35 11.87 4.89
N GLY A 207 -12.46 10.54 5.07
CA GLY A 207 -13.18 9.70 4.11
C GLY A 207 -14.66 10.05 4.09
N HIS A 208 -15.34 9.77 2.98
CA HIS A 208 -16.78 9.95 2.87
C HIS A 208 -17.45 8.70 2.33
N ILE A 209 -18.68 8.46 2.76
CA ILE A 209 -19.53 7.37 2.30
C ILE A 209 -20.81 7.95 1.70
N SER A 210 -21.31 7.31 0.64
CA SER A 210 -22.61 7.65 0.06
C SER A 210 -23.67 6.72 0.66
N PRO A 211 -24.65 7.24 1.44
CA PRO A 211 -25.68 6.40 2.05
C PRO A 211 -26.58 5.66 1.04
N SER A 212 -26.67 6.19 -0.18
CA SER A 212 -27.34 5.58 -1.33
C SER A 212 -26.67 6.07 -2.62
N PRO A 213 -26.85 5.40 -3.77
CA PRO A 213 -26.21 5.79 -5.04
C PRO A 213 -26.41 7.26 -5.43
N ASP A 214 -27.57 7.83 -5.10
CA ASP A 214 -27.92 9.21 -5.45
C ASP A 214 -27.74 10.24 -4.32
N ALA A 215 -27.32 9.81 -3.13
CA ALA A 215 -27.13 10.71 -2.01
C ALA A 215 -25.76 11.40 -2.07
N ASP A 216 -25.72 12.63 -1.57
CA ASP A 216 -24.46 13.32 -1.37
C ASP A 216 -23.58 12.58 -0.36
N PRO A 217 -22.25 12.55 -0.58
CA PRO A 217 -21.32 11.88 0.33
C PRO A 217 -21.28 12.59 1.68
N VAL A 218 -21.42 11.81 2.75
CA VAL A 218 -21.29 12.29 4.13
C VAL A 218 -19.97 11.80 4.73
N PRO A 219 -19.36 12.53 5.69
CA PRO A 219 -18.16 12.06 6.36
C PRO A 219 -18.34 10.64 6.93
N ALA A 220 -17.35 9.79 6.71
CA ALA A 220 -17.32 8.45 7.25
C ALA A 220 -17.27 8.51 8.79
N PRO A 221 -17.97 7.60 9.49
CA PRO A 221 -18.01 7.60 10.96
C PRO A 221 -16.69 7.17 11.61
N MET A 222 -15.79 6.57 10.84
CA MET A 222 -14.45 6.17 11.26
C MET A 222 -13.43 6.76 10.30
N TRP A 223 -12.37 7.36 10.85
CA TRP A 223 -11.31 7.95 10.02
C TRP A 223 -10.35 6.88 9.51
N ALA A 224 -9.84 6.00 10.36
CA ALA A 224 -8.92 4.92 9.98
C ALA A 224 -9.34 3.58 10.58
N LEU A 225 -8.87 2.49 9.97
CA LEU A 225 -8.99 1.13 10.48
C LEU A 225 -7.98 0.85 11.61
N ALA A 226 -7.98 -0.37 12.15
CA ALA A 226 -7.13 -0.74 13.29
C ALA A 226 -5.62 -0.69 12.95
N PRO A 227 -4.75 -0.20 13.87
CA PRO A 227 -3.29 -0.22 13.68
C PRO A 227 -2.70 -1.60 13.43
N SER A 228 -3.33 -2.63 13.96
CA SER A 228 -2.98 -4.03 13.72
C SER A 228 -2.93 -4.44 12.24
N ASN A 229 -3.59 -3.67 11.37
CA ASN A 229 -3.66 -3.87 9.93
C ASN A 229 -2.78 -2.87 9.14
N ALA A 230 -1.89 -2.14 9.81
CA ALA A 230 -1.05 -1.12 9.18
C ALA A 230 -0.26 -1.65 7.98
N PRO A 231 0.36 -2.85 8.03
CA PRO A 231 1.09 -3.41 6.88
C PRO A 231 0.24 -3.67 5.64
N ALA A 232 -1.08 -3.84 5.81
CA ALA A 232 -2.03 -4.04 4.73
C ALA A 232 -2.65 -2.74 4.21
N GLY A 233 -2.59 -1.65 4.99
CA GLY A 233 -2.96 -0.30 4.54
C GLY A 233 -3.97 0.45 5.40
N SER A 234 -4.09 0.14 6.70
CA SER A 234 -5.08 0.81 7.55
C SER A 234 -4.76 2.25 7.96
N LEU A 235 -3.48 2.66 7.93
CA LEU A 235 -3.03 3.92 8.55
C LEU A 235 -2.21 4.86 7.66
N LEU A 236 -1.45 4.32 6.70
CA LEU A 236 -0.48 5.13 5.96
C LEU A 236 -1.21 6.21 5.16
N THR A 237 -0.78 7.44 5.39
CA THR A 237 -1.38 8.64 4.82
C THR A 237 -0.27 9.49 4.22
N MET A 238 -0.45 10.04 3.03
CA MET A 238 0.52 10.96 2.42
C MET A 238 -0.10 11.86 1.37
N ARG A 239 0.64 12.90 0.95
CA ARG A 239 0.28 13.70 -0.24
C ARG A 239 0.74 13.01 -1.54
N PRO A 240 0.12 13.31 -2.70
CA PRO A 240 0.50 12.69 -3.98
C PRO A 240 1.98 12.86 -4.37
N ARG A 241 2.59 14.02 -4.11
CA ARG A 241 4.02 14.24 -4.42
C ARG A 241 4.95 13.31 -3.64
N ASP A 242 4.66 13.00 -2.39
CA ASP A 242 5.50 12.09 -1.61
C ASP A 242 5.33 10.64 -2.08
N LEU A 243 4.13 10.26 -2.54
CA LEU A 243 3.92 8.98 -3.22
C LEU A 243 4.73 8.88 -4.53
N LEU A 244 4.85 9.97 -5.30
CA LEU A 244 5.72 10.02 -6.48
C LEU A 244 7.20 9.85 -6.12
N GLY A 245 7.65 10.33 -4.95
CA GLY A 245 9.00 10.07 -4.46
C GLY A 245 9.30 8.58 -4.32
N PHE A 246 8.35 7.82 -3.76
CA PHE A 246 8.43 6.35 -3.70
C PHE A 246 8.38 5.70 -5.08
N ALA A 247 7.47 6.15 -5.96
CA ALA A 247 7.38 5.64 -7.33
C ALA A 247 8.66 5.90 -8.14
N ARG A 248 9.26 7.09 -8.00
CA ARG A 248 10.53 7.47 -8.62
C ARG A 248 11.66 6.54 -8.20
N MET A 249 11.72 6.16 -6.93
CA MET A 249 12.73 5.22 -6.45
C MET A 249 12.64 3.88 -7.16
N HIS A 250 11.43 3.34 -7.33
CA HIS A 250 11.20 2.12 -8.11
C HIS A 250 11.56 2.28 -9.59
N LEU A 251 11.18 3.40 -10.21
CA LEU A 251 11.52 3.70 -11.62
C LEU A 251 13.02 3.94 -11.84
N SER A 252 13.76 4.32 -10.79
CA SER A 252 15.21 4.58 -10.79
C SER A 252 16.01 3.39 -10.26
N ASP A 253 15.48 2.18 -10.46
CA ASP A 253 16.08 0.90 -10.05
C ASP A 253 16.54 0.89 -8.59
N GLY A 254 15.75 1.47 -7.69
CA GLY A 254 15.96 1.42 -6.25
C GLY A 254 16.75 2.59 -5.66
N THR A 255 16.93 3.67 -6.44
CA THR A 255 17.72 4.85 -6.03
C THR A 255 16.79 6.03 -5.72
N ALA A 256 16.98 6.68 -4.56
CA ALA A 256 16.32 7.93 -4.23
C ALA A 256 16.83 9.10 -5.09
N ALA A 257 16.14 10.25 -5.02
CA ALA A 257 16.48 11.42 -5.82
C ALA A 257 17.85 12.03 -5.48
N ASP A 258 18.35 11.83 -4.26
CA ASP A 258 19.66 12.29 -3.80
C ASP A 258 20.81 11.29 -4.12
N GLY A 259 20.49 10.16 -4.77
CA GLY A 259 21.43 9.09 -5.08
C GLY A 259 21.52 7.99 -4.03
N THR A 260 20.80 8.10 -2.91
CA THR A 260 20.76 7.05 -1.87
C THR A 260 20.19 5.75 -2.43
N ARG A 261 20.90 4.64 -2.21
CA ARG A 261 20.43 3.29 -2.56
C ARG A 261 19.44 2.82 -1.49
N VAL A 262 18.16 2.74 -1.84
CA VAL A 262 17.08 2.29 -0.94
C VAL A 262 16.77 0.81 -1.14
N LEU A 263 16.80 0.35 -2.39
CA LEU A 263 16.59 -1.05 -2.76
C LEU A 263 17.58 -1.44 -3.86
N SER A 264 18.04 -2.69 -3.92
CA SER A 264 18.90 -3.13 -5.02
C SER A 264 18.14 -3.08 -6.35
N ALA A 265 18.89 -2.85 -7.44
CA ALA A 265 18.30 -2.88 -8.78
C ALA A 265 17.71 -4.26 -9.12
N ALA A 266 18.29 -5.34 -8.58
CA ALA A 266 17.78 -6.69 -8.76
C ALA A 266 16.41 -6.86 -8.08
N SER A 267 16.30 -6.49 -6.80
CA SER A 267 15.04 -6.56 -6.06
C SER A 267 13.96 -5.64 -6.65
N THR A 268 14.36 -4.43 -7.06
CA THR A 268 13.45 -3.48 -7.73
C THR A 268 12.88 -4.04 -9.04
N ARG A 269 13.70 -4.74 -9.84
CA ARG A 269 13.24 -5.42 -11.06
C ARG A 269 12.37 -6.64 -10.74
N ALA A 270 12.78 -7.47 -9.79
CA ALA A 270 12.04 -8.65 -9.37
C ALA A 270 10.61 -8.30 -8.92
N MET A 271 10.42 -7.16 -8.25
CA MET A 271 9.09 -6.70 -7.87
C MET A 271 8.18 -6.36 -9.06
N ARG A 272 8.72 -6.07 -10.25
CA ARG A 272 7.96 -5.79 -11.48
C ARG A 272 7.76 -7.03 -12.36
N GLU A 273 8.43 -8.12 -12.04
CA GLU A 273 8.29 -9.37 -12.78
C GLU A 273 6.94 -10.01 -12.46
N ARG A 274 6.26 -10.51 -13.50
CA ARG A 274 5.00 -11.24 -13.35
C ARG A 274 5.26 -12.52 -12.54
N GLN A 275 4.65 -12.62 -11.37
CA GLN A 275 4.77 -13.79 -10.50
C GLN A 275 3.56 -14.73 -10.63
N VAL A 276 2.39 -14.18 -10.91
CA VAL A 276 1.12 -14.91 -10.93
C VAL A 276 0.28 -14.46 -12.12
N GLU A 277 -0.34 -15.42 -12.81
CA GLU A 277 -1.39 -15.13 -13.78
C GLU A 277 -2.70 -14.86 -13.03
N LEU A 278 -3.30 -13.69 -13.25
CA LEU A 278 -4.58 -13.37 -12.65
C LEU A 278 -5.70 -14.04 -13.46
N PRO A 279 -6.74 -14.60 -12.81
CA PRO A 279 -7.97 -14.90 -13.51
C PRO A 279 -8.56 -13.60 -14.09
N ASP A 280 -9.41 -13.68 -15.11
CA ASP A 280 -10.13 -12.51 -15.61
C ASP A 280 -11.07 -11.98 -14.52
N LEU A 281 -10.64 -10.91 -13.85
CA LEU A 281 -11.34 -10.30 -12.72
C LEU A 281 -12.23 -9.13 -13.16
N GLY A 282 -12.26 -8.77 -14.45
CA GLY A 282 -13.04 -7.67 -15.03
C GLY A 282 -12.73 -6.25 -14.54
N LEU A 283 -12.07 -6.09 -13.38
CA LEU A 283 -11.79 -4.84 -12.66
C LEU A 283 -10.30 -4.66 -12.31
N MET A 284 -9.50 -5.72 -12.40
CA MET A 284 -8.04 -5.70 -12.18
C MET A 284 -7.35 -6.16 -13.46
N GLY A 285 -6.16 -5.61 -13.78
CA GLY A 285 -5.41 -5.97 -14.99
C GLY A 285 -5.01 -7.46 -15.05
N ASP A 286 -4.40 -7.88 -16.16
CA ASP A 286 -4.24 -9.30 -16.51
C ASP A 286 -3.10 -10.05 -15.75
N ALA A 287 -2.40 -9.37 -14.83
CA ALA A 287 -1.22 -9.89 -14.15
C ALA A 287 -0.94 -9.23 -12.78
N TRP A 288 -0.26 -9.96 -11.88
CA TRP A 288 0.24 -9.44 -10.61
C TRP A 288 1.78 -9.48 -10.53
N GLY A 289 2.37 -8.35 -10.14
CA GLY A 289 3.76 -8.21 -9.70
C GLY A 289 3.77 -7.47 -8.35
N SER A 290 4.81 -7.65 -7.54
CA SER A 290 4.96 -6.98 -6.23
C SER A 290 5.01 -5.44 -6.30
N VAL A 291 5.12 -4.88 -7.52
CA VAL A 291 4.58 -3.59 -7.94
C VAL A 291 3.65 -3.86 -9.13
N SER A 292 2.40 -3.39 -9.04
CA SER A 292 1.37 -3.60 -10.06
C SER A 292 1.88 -3.20 -11.46
N SER A 293 1.92 -4.15 -12.39
CA SER A 293 2.18 -3.84 -13.80
C SER A 293 0.86 -3.66 -14.54
N CYS A 294 0.67 -2.46 -15.08
CA CYS A 294 -0.34 -2.18 -16.10
C CYS A 294 0.30 -2.48 -17.45
N SER A 295 -0.22 -3.46 -18.20
CA SER A 295 0.11 -3.61 -19.62
C SER A 295 -1.16 -3.86 -20.42
N THR A 296 -1.68 -2.80 -21.04
CA THR A 296 -2.57 -2.94 -22.20
C THR A 296 -1.72 -3.41 -23.38
N SER A 297 -1.97 -4.63 -23.89
CA SER A 297 -1.54 -5.01 -25.23
C SER A 297 -2.73 -4.88 -26.19
N PRO A 298 -2.56 -4.31 -27.39
CA PRO A 298 -3.64 -4.23 -28.36
C PRO A 298 -3.93 -5.62 -28.90
N ALA A 299 -5.21 -6.01 -28.86
CA ALA A 299 -5.70 -7.20 -29.50
C ALA A 299 -5.29 -7.22 -30.98
N ALA A 300 -4.51 -8.23 -31.37
CA ALA A 300 -4.39 -8.66 -32.74
C ALA A 300 -5.51 -9.66 -33.02
N ARG A 301 -6.52 -9.22 -33.79
CA ARG A 301 -7.21 -9.96 -34.86
C ARG A 301 -8.12 -9.02 -35.63
#